data_AF-A0A0T0M9J4-F1
#
_entry.id   AF-A0A0T0M9J4-F1
#
_cell.length_a   1.000
_cell.length_b   1.000
_cell.length_c   1.000
_cell.angle_alpha   90.00
_cell.angle_beta   90.00
_cell.angle_gamma   90.00
#
_symmetry.space_group_name_H-M   'P 1'
#
loop_
_entity.id
_entity.type
_entity.pdbx_description
1 polymer ?
#
loop_
_entity_poly.entity_id
_entity_poly.type
_entity_poly.pdbx_seq_one_letter_code
_entity_poly.pdbx_strand_id
1 'polypeptide(L)' 'MTNRSTYFKITFIPISAGLFAGILVFGLFDIDFSDTKALKNLLLKSLVIAVGTGLILSILNMFLKIGNLQKK' A
#
# COMPACT_ATOMS: atom_id res chain seq x y z
N MET A 1 24.38 -7.99 7.36
CA MET A 1 23.94 -7.60 6.01
C MET A 1 22.42 -7.50 6.04
N THR A 2 21.84 -6.30 5.94
CA THR A 2 20.38 -6.16 5.87
C THR A 2 19.94 -6.69 4.50
N ASN A 3 19.17 -7.78 4.48
CA ASN A 3 18.75 -8.42 3.24
C ASN A 3 17.84 -7.48 2.43
N ARG A 4 17.94 -7.54 1.11
CA ARG A 4 17.10 -6.75 0.18
C ARG A 4 15.60 -6.93 0.45
N SER A 5 15.20 -8.12 0.87
CA SER A 5 13.82 -8.44 1.29
C SER A 5 13.35 -7.64 2.52
N THR A 6 14.26 -7.18 3.37
CA THR A 6 13.92 -6.35 4.54
C THR A 6 13.50 -4.94 4.12
N TYR A 7 14.23 -4.32 3.19
CA TYR A 7 13.85 -3.01 2.62
C TYR A 7 12.51 -3.08 1.89
N PHE A 8 12.26 -4.18 1.19
CA PHE A 8 10.95 -4.43 0.58
C PHE A 8 9.84 -4.49 1.63
N LYS A 9 9.97 -5.34 2.65
CA LYS A 9 8.90 -5.56 3.66
C LYS A 9 8.61 -4.30 4.49
N ILE A 10 9.66 -3.56 4.87
CA ILE A 10 9.53 -2.32 5.66
C ILE A 10 8.78 -1.24 4.90
N THR A 11 8.83 -1.24 3.56
CA THR A 11 8.06 -0.30 2.74
C THR A 11 6.69 -0.87 2.38
N PHE A 12 6.63 -2.14 2.01
CA PHE A 12 5.42 -2.76 1.45
C PHE A 12 4.28 -2.78 2.44
N ILE A 13 4.53 -3.32 3.64
CA ILE A 13 3.50 -3.53 4.64
C ILE A 13 2.84 -2.20 5.06
N PRO A 14 3.59 -1.16 5.49
CA PRO A 14 2.96 0.09 5.92
C PRO A 14 2.35 0.88 4.75
N ILE A 15 2.97 0.92 3.57
CA ILE A 15 2.41 1.65 2.43
C ILE A 15 1.12 0.99 1.95
N SER A 16 1.10 -0.34 1.77
CA SER A 16 -0.12 -1.04 1.36
C SER A 16 -1.19 -0.95 2.44
N ALA A 17 -0.87 -1.16 3.72
CA ALA A 17 -1.86 -1.05 4.79
C ALA A 17 -2.43 0.37 4.91
N GLY A 18 -1.57 1.40 4.83
CA GLY A 18 -1.96 2.80 4.90
C GLY A 18 -2.83 3.24 3.74
N LEU A 19 -2.43 2.91 2.50
CA LEU A 19 -3.23 3.21 1.31
C LEU A 19 -4.56 2.47 1.30
N PHE A 20 -4.55 1.18 1.70
CA PHE A 20 -5.77 0.40 1.78
C PHE A 20 -6.75 1.03 2.79
N ALA A 21 -6.29 1.26 4.01
CA ALA A 21 -7.11 1.87 5.05
C ALA A 21 -7.60 3.27 4.65
N GLY A 22 -6.73 4.11 4.08
CA GLY A 22 -7.09 5.47 3.64
C GLY A 22 -8.17 5.47 2.57
N ILE A 23 -8.00 4.68 1.50
CA ILE A 23 -8.98 4.60 0.40
C ILE A 23 -10.28 3.97 0.89
N LEU A 24 -10.20 2.95 1.73
CA LEU A 24 -11.37 2.25 2.23
C LEU A 24 -12.19 3.13 3.18
N VAL A 25 -11.55 3.81 4.13
CA VAL A 25 -12.23 4.74 5.04
C VAL A 25 -12.83 5.90 4.25
N PHE A 26 -12.06 6.54 3.36
CA PHE A 26 -12.57 7.65 2.55
C PHE A 26 -13.74 7.21 1.66
N GLY A 27 -13.62 6.07 0.99
CA GLY A 27 -14.69 5.55 0.15
C GLY A 27 -15.92 5.11 0.92
N LEU A 28 -15.78 4.61 2.15
CA LEU A 28 -16.94 4.26 2.99
C LEU A 28 -17.76 5.49 3.39
N PHE A 29 -17.14 6.65 3.55
CA PHE A 29 -17.86 7.89 3.82
C PHE A 29 -18.60 8.45 2.60
N ASP A 30 -18.22 8.03 1.39
CA ASP A 30 -18.75 8.52 0.12
C ASP A 30 -19.76 7.56 -0.55
N ILE A 31 -19.89 6.33 -0.05
CA ILE A 31 -20.69 5.28 -0.68
C ILE A 31 -22.10 5.17 -0.10
N ASP A 32 -23.07 4.85 -0.95
CA ASP A 32 -24.39 4.42 -0.50
C ASP A 32 -24.32 2.94 -0.09
N PHE A 33 -24.48 2.67 1.21
CA PHE A 33 -24.48 1.32 1.77
C PHE A 33 -25.62 0.43 1.26
N SER A 34 -26.63 1.01 0.63
CA SER A 34 -27.73 0.28 0.00
C SER A 34 -27.27 -0.47 -1.26
N ASP A 35 -26.18 -0.03 -1.89
CA ASP A 35 -25.59 -0.68 -3.06
C ASP A 35 -24.42 -1.60 -2.66
N THR A 36 -24.73 -2.89 -2.49
CA THR A 36 -23.74 -3.93 -2.19
C THR A 36 -22.69 -4.11 -3.28
N LYS A 37 -22.97 -3.75 -4.54
CA LYS A 37 -21.96 -3.79 -5.62
C LYS A 37 -20.95 -2.68 -5.43
N ALA A 38 -21.40 -1.49 -5.02
CA ALA A 38 -20.52 -0.36 -4.75
C ALA A 38 -19.51 -0.71 -3.65
N LEU A 39 -19.97 -1.31 -2.54
CA LEU A 39 -19.10 -1.76 -1.44
C LEU A 39 -18.03 -2.76 -1.92
N LYS A 40 -18.45 -3.78 -2.69
CA LYS A 40 -17.53 -4.78 -3.24
C LYS A 40 -16.51 -4.14 -4.18
N ASN A 41 -16.93 -3.20 -5.01
CA ASN A 41 -16.07 -2.51 -5.95
C ASN A 41 -15.06 -1.62 -5.22
N LEU A 42 -15.46 -0.93 -4.15
CA LEU A 42 -14.57 -0.16 -3.29
C LEU A 42 -13.50 -1.03 -2.63
N LEU A 43 -13.89 -2.18 -2.06
CA LEU A 43 -12.96 -3.14 -1.45
C LEU A 43 -11.94 -3.65 -2.45
N LEU A 44 -12.38 -4.06 -3.64
CA LEU A 44 -11.47 -4.53 -4.69
C LEU A 44 -10.55 -3.41 -5.19
N LYS A 45 -11.10 -2.21 -5.43
CA LYS A 45 -10.34 -1.06 -5.92
C LYS A 45 -9.29 -0.61 -4.91
N SER A 46 -9.66 -0.48 -3.63
CA SER A 46 -8.74 -0.13 -2.55
C SER A 46 -7.63 -1.16 -2.40
N LEU A 47 -7.94 -2.46 -2.48
CA LEU A 47 -6.94 -3.52 -2.42
C LEU A 47 -5.97 -3.48 -3.61
N VAL A 48 -6.48 -3.35 -4.83
CA VAL A 48 -5.66 -3.31 -6.05
C VAL A 48 -4.74 -2.09 -6.05
N ILE A 49 -5.25 -0.90 -5.69
CA ILE A 49 -4.44 0.32 -5.63
C ILE A 49 -3.37 0.17 -4.53
N ALA A 50 -3.76 -0.26 -3.33
CA ALA A 50 -2.83 -0.40 -2.20
C ALA A 50 -1.72 -1.42 -2.45
N VAL A 51 -2.05 -2.57 -3.02
CA VAL A 51 -1.06 -3.61 -3.38
C VAL A 51 -0.20 -3.14 -4.54
N GLY A 52 -0.80 -2.60 -5.61
CA GLY A 52 -0.05 -2.13 -6.78
C GLY A 52 0.95 -1.03 -6.44
N THR A 53 0.50 0.02 -5.76
CA THR A 53 1.36 1.13 -5.32
C THR A 53 2.41 0.65 -4.33
N GLY A 54 2.02 -0.17 -3.34
CA GLY A 54 2.96 -0.74 -2.38
C GLY A 54 4.03 -1.61 -3.03
N LEU A 55 3.67 -2.45 -4.01
CA LEU A 55 4.64 -3.28 -4.76
C LEU A 55 5.66 -2.41 -5.49
N ILE A 56 5.20 -1.43 -6.27
CA ILE A 56 6.09 -0.54 -7.04
C ILE A 56 7.09 0.17 -6.13
N LEU A 57 6.58 0.82 -5.07
CA LEU A 57 7.41 1.56 -4.11
C LEU A 57 8.39 0.65 -3.36
N SER A 58 7.98 -0.58 -3.05
CA SER A 58 8.82 -1.51 -2.28
C SER A 58 9.89 -2.16 -3.13
N ILE A 59 9.59 -2.44 -4.42
CA ILE A 59 10.58 -2.86 -5.41
C ILE A 59 11.61 -1.74 -5.59
N LEU A 60 11.14 -0.50 -5.80
CA LEU A 60 12.01 0.68 -5.87
C LEU A 60 12.89 0.80 -4.62
N ASN A 61 12.31 0.70 -3.43
CA ASN A 61 13.05 0.81 -2.17
C ASN A 61 14.09 -0.31 -2.01
N MET A 62 13.78 -1.53 -2.46
CA MET A 62 14.68 -2.67 -2.44
C MET A 62 15.93 -2.44 -3.31
N PHE A 63 15.79 -1.78 -4.46
CA PHE A 63 16.91 -1.46 -5.35
C PHE A 63 17.68 -0.21 -4.92
N LEU A 64 16.97 0.84 -4.53
CA LEU A 64 17.55 2.13 -4.15
C LEU A 64 18.14 2.14 -2.74
N LYS A 65 17.75 1.17 -1.87
CA LYS A 65 18.06 1.17 -0.43
C LYS A 65 17.73 2.51 0.24
N ILE A 66 16.62 3.13 -0.14
CA ILE A 66 16.15 4.37 0.47
C ILE A 66 15.90 4.08 1.97
N GLY A 67 16.60 4.83 2.83
CA GLY A 67 16.75 4.53 4.26
C GLY A 67 18.17 4.13 4.69
N ASN A 68 19.08 3.83 3.76
CA ASN A 68 20.52 3.66 4.03
C ASN A 68 21.37 4.90 3.66
N LEU A 69 20.74 6.07 3.50
CA LEU A 69 21.40 7.36 3.19
C LEU A 69 22.14 7.98 4.40
N GLN A 70 22.42 7.19 5.43
CA GLN A 70 23.25 7.60 6.57
C GLN A 70 24.11 6.43 7.03
N LYS A 71 25.17 6.10 6.27
CA LYS A 71 26.42 5.54 6.82
C LYS A 71 27.56 5.85 5.84
N LYS A 72 27.94 7.11 5.74
CA LYS A 72 29.31 7.49 5.40
C LYS A 72 29.69 8.69 6.25
#